data_AF-V6LG04-F1
#
_entry.id   AF-V6LG04-F1
#
_cell.length_a   1.000
_cell.length_b   1.000
_cell.length_c   1.000
_cell.angle_alpha   90.00
_cell.angle_beta   90.00
_cell.angle_gamma   90.00
#
_symmetry.space_group_name_H-M   'P 1'
#
loop_
_entity.id
_entity.type
_entity.pdbx_description
1 polymer ?
#
loop_
_entity_poly.entity_id
_entity_poly.type
_entity_poly.pdbx_seq_one_letter_code
_entity_poly.pdbx_strand_id
1 'polypeptide(L)' 'MTNFHWTESKKNILLEAVNTYGNQWVIIQKLYFSQLTVNQIMFKFYYLKKRIENSSEYNNDIKQFIVKEGNVEKLRDTNQ' A
#
# COMPACT_ATOMS: atom_id res chain seq x y z
N MET A 1 -24.39 -0.46 14.30
CA MET A 1 -23.02 -0.95 14.04
C MET A 1 -22.11 0.26 13.93
N THR A 2 -21.16 0.41 14.84
CA THR A 2 -20.19 1.52 14.79
C THR A 2 -19.18 1.26 13.67
N ASN A 3 -19.06 2.20 12.73
CA ASN A 3 -18.07 2.13 11.67
C ASN A 3 -16.68 2.34 12.30
N PHE A 4 -15.88 1.28 12.38
CA PHE A 4 -14.52 1.39 12.89
C PHE A 4 -13.64 2.18 11.91
N HIS A 5 -13.07 3.28 12.41
CA HIS A 5 -12.19 4.11 11.62
C HIS A 5 -10.76 3.52 11.57
N TRP A 6 -10.37 3.04 10.38
CA TRP A 6 -9.04 2.50 10.08
C TRP A 6 -8.08 3.62 9.68
N THR A 7 -7.38 4.17 10.67
CA THR A 7 -6.25 5.09 10.44
C THR A 7 -5.06 4.36 9.83
N GLU A 8 -4.10 5.10 9.26
CA GLU A 8 -2.90 4.51 8.68
C GLU A 8 -2.06 3.76 9.71
N SER A 9 -1.87 4.34 10.90
CA SER A 9 -1.19 3.68 12.02
C SER A 9 -1.83 2.33 12.38
N LYS A 10 -3.18 2.26 12.43
CA LYS A 10 -3.87 0.99 12.70
C LYS A 10 -3.70 -0.04 11.59
N LYS A 11 -3.59 0.39 10.33
CA LYS A 11 -3.30 -0.51 9.21
C LYS A 11 -1.88 -1.06 9.32
N ASN A 12 -0.91 -0.21 9.66
CA ASN A 12 0.48 -0.64 9.86
C ASN A 12 0.60 -1.63 11.01
N ILE A 13 -0.06 -1.36 12.15
CA ILE A 13 -0.13 -2.29 13.28
C ILE A 13 -0.72 -3.64 12.84
N LEU A 14 -1.78 -3.63 12.01
CA LEU A 14 -2.36 -4.87 11.50
C LEU A 14 -1.38 -5.65 10.62
N LEU A 15 -0.67 -4.98 9.72
CA LEU A 15 0.33 -5.62 8.85
C LEU A 15 1.49 -6.20 9.66
N GLU A 16 2.01 -5.44 10.63
CA GLU A 16 3.08 -5.88 11.53
C GLU A 16 2.64 -7.07 12.40
N ALA A 17 1.45 -7.00 13.00
CA ALA A 17 0.92 -8.08 13.82
C ALA A 17 0.74 -9.38 13.01
N VAL A 18 0.27 -9.29 11.77
CA VAL A 18 0.20 -10.48 10.88
C VAL A 18 1.59 -10.98 10.50
N ASN A 19 2.57 -10.09 10.33
CA ASN A 19 3.96 -10.51 10.07
C ASN A 19 4.58 -11.21 11.29
N THR A 20 4.27 -10.78 12.51
CA THR A 20 4.79 -11.37 13.76
C THR A 20 4.07 -12.67 14.15
N TYR A 21 2.74 -12.70 14.08
CA TYR A 21 1.92 -13.81 14.60
C TYR A 21 1.34 -14.71 13.50
N GLY A 22 1.50 -14.37 12.23
CA GLY A 22 0.86 -15.05 11.12
C GLY A 22 -0.67 -14.91 11.14
N ASN A 23 -1.37 -15.98 10.80
CA ASN A 23 -2.84 -16.02 10.74
C ASN A 23 -3.51 -16.27 12.11
N GLN A 24 -2.85 -15.93 13.22
CA GLN A 24 -3.40 -16.10 14.57
C GLN A 24 -4.39 -14.97 14.92
N TRP A 25 -5.50 -14.89 14.18
CA TRP A 25 -6.42 -13.75 14.22
C TRP A 25 -7.03 -13.48 15.60
N VAL A 26 -7.31 -14.52 16.38
CA VAL A 26 -7.84 -14.37 17.75
C VAL A 26 -6.82 -13.70 18.66
N ILE A 27 -5.53 -13.99 18.50
CA ILE A 27 -4.45 -13.36 19.28
C ILE A 27 -4.29 -11.90 18.85
N ILE A 28 -4.22 -11.65 17.54
CA ILE A 28 -4.12 -10.29 16.99
C ILE A 28 -5.30 -9.42 17.43
N GLN A 29 -6.51 -9.97 17.41
CA GLN A 29 -7.72 -9.29 17.88
C GLN A 29 -7.60 -8.91 19.36
N LYS A 30 -7.23 -9.86 20.21
CA LYS A 30 -7.12 -9.62 21.66
C LYS A 30 -6.05 -8.59 22.01
N LEU A 31 -4.90 -8.62 21.32
CA LEU A 31 -3.76 -7.76 21.64
C LEU A 31 -3.91 -6.33 21.09
N TYR A 32 -4.43 -6.17 19.88
CA TYR A 32 -4.37 -4.88 19.16
C TYR A 32 -5.74 -4.27 18.83
N PHE A 33 -6.79 -5.10 18.74
CA PHE A 33 -8.08 -4.70 18.18
C PHE A 33 -9.26 -5.30 18.95
N SER A 34 -9.25 -5.18 20.28
CA SER A 34 -10.24 -5.82 21.17
C SER A 34 -11.68 -5.35 20.93
N GLN A 35 -11.86 -4.17 20.34
CA GLN A 35 -13.15 -3.60 19.93
C GLN A 35 -13.68 -4.13 18.60
N LEU A 36 -12.88 -4.92 17.87
CA LEU A 36 -13.25 -5.52 16.59
C LEU A 36 -13.50 -7.02 16.72
N THR A 37 -14.35 -7.52 15.84
CA THR A 37 -14.45 -8.95 15.60
C THR A 37 -13.28 -9.46 14.76
N VAL A 38 -12.94 -10.72 14.92
CA VAL A 38 -11.92 -11.40 14.09
C VAL A 38 -12.20 -11.22 12.60
N ASN A 39 -13.46 -11.34 12.18
CA ASN A 39 -13.86 -11.19 10.78
C ASN A 39 -13.57 -9.79 10.23
N GLN A 40 -13.83 -8.73 11.01
CA GLN A 40 -13.51 -7.36 10.59
C GLN A 40 -12.00 -7.16 10.37
N ILE A 41 -11.17 -7.78 11.20
CA ILE A 41 -9.71 -7.72 11.08
C ILE A 41 -9.25 -8.50 9.84
N MET A 42 -9.75 -9.73 9.65
CA MET A 42 -9.44 -10.56 8.48
C MET A 42 -9.80 -9.85 7.18
N PHE A 43 -11.04 -9.36 7.05
CA PHE A 43 -11.47 -8.64 5.86
C PHE A 43 -10.62 -7.40 5.59
N LYS A 44 -10.24 -6.67 6.65
CA LYS A 44 -9.36 -5.52 6.48
C LYS A 44 -8.00 -5.94 5.96
N PHE A 45 -7.39 -6.97 6.53
CA PHE A 45 -6.09 -7.47 6.10
C PHE A 45 -6.12 -7.90 4.63
N TYR A 46 -7.10 -8.70 4.21
CA TYR A 46 -7.23 -9.12 2.81
C TYR A 46 -7.41 -7.94 1.85
N TYR A 47 -8.20 -6.93 2.24
CA TYR A 47 -8.34 -5.71 1.44
C TYR A 47 -7.02 -4.93 1.33
N LEU A 48 -6.25 -4.80 2.42
CA LEU A 48 -4.93 -4.16 2.41
C LEU A 48 -3.94 -4.93 1.54
N LYS A 49 -3.89 -6.26 1.70
CA LYS A 49 -3.02 -7.14 0.91
C LYS A 49 -3.30 -7.00 -0.58
N LYS A 50 -4.57 -7.09 -0.98
CA LYS A 50 -4.98 -6.90 -2.38
C LYS A 50 -4.61 -5.52 -2.92
N ARG A 51 -4.75 -4.46 -2.11
CA ARG A 51 -4.32 -3.11 -2.51
C ARG A 51 -2.82 -3.03 -2.73
N ILE A 52 -2.01 -3.69 -1.89
CA ILE A 52 -0.55 -3.72 -2.04
C ILE A 52 -0.16 -4.51 -3.28
N GLU A 53 -0.77 -5.68 -3.50
CA GLU A 53 -0.55 -6.52 -4.69
C GLU A 53 -0.86 -5.74 -5.97
N ASN A 54 -2.06 -5.14 -6.07
CA ASN A 54 -2.46 -4.30 -7.20
C ASN A 54 -1.61 -3.02 -7.34
N SER A 55 -1.09 -2.47 -6.24
CA SER A 55 -0.20 -1.32 -6.27
C SER A 55 1.20 -1.68 -6.79
N SER A 56 1.61 -2.95 -6.71
CA SER A 56 2.87 -3.41 -7.30
C SER A 56 2.77 -3.53 -8.83
N GLU A 57 1.60 -3.90 -9.36
CA GLU A 57 1.34 -3.91 -10.81
C GLU A 57 1.28 -2.49 -11.41
N TYR A 58 0.73 -1.51 -10.68
CA TYR A 58 0.59 -0.12 -11.17
C TYR A 58 1.90 0.68 -11.17
N ASN A 59 2.93 0.27 -10.42
CA ASN A 59 4.19 1.02 -10.29
C ASN A 59 5.19 0.79 -11.43
N ASN A 60 4.87 -0.03 -12.43
CA ASN A 60 5.76 -0.25 -13.58
C ASN A 60 5.62 0.83 -14.68
N ASP A 61 4.49 1.53 -14.76
CA ASP A 61 4.22 2.46 -15.87
C ASP A 61 4.69 3.90 -15.59
N ILE A 62 4.81 4.31 -14.31
CA ILE A 62 5.26 5.67 -13.95
C ILE A 62 6.78 5.84 -14.11
N LYS A 63 7.55 4.75 -14.17
CA LYS A 63 8.99 4.81 -14.48
C LYS A 63 9.30 5.08 -15.95
N GLN A 64 8.33 4.97 -16.86
CA GLN A 64 8.54 5.27 -18.29
C GLN A 64 8.51 6.78 -18.62
N PHE A 65 8.10 7.62 -17.67
CA PHE A 65 7.99 9.07 -17.87
C PHE A 65 8.86 9.88 -16.89
N ILE A 66 10.06 9.39 -16.56
CA ILE A 66 11.11 10.33 -16.13
C ILE A 66 11.53 11.10 -17.38
N VAL A 67 10.80 12.18 -17.64
CA VAL A 67 11.24 13.24 -18.54
C VAL A 67 12.59 13.70 -18.00
N LYS A 68 13.67 13.37 -18.70
CA LYS A 68 14.94 14.05 -18.50
C LYS A 68 14.72 15.49 -18.94
N GLU A 69 14.43 16.36 -17.98
CA GLU A 69 14.46 17.80 -18.20
C GLU A 69 15.84 18.19 -18.73
N GLY A 70 15.85 18.96 -19.82
CA GLY A 70 16.99 19.79 -20.19
C GLY A 70 18.03 19.14 -21.11
N ASN A 71 17.73 19.07 -22.41
CA ASN A 71 18.57 19.69 -23.47
C ASN A 71 17.99 19.35 -24.84
N VAL A 72 17.08 20.19 -25.33
CA VAL A 72 16.84 20.31 -26.76
C VAL A 72 17.85 21.32 -27.28
N GLU A 73 19.05 20.86 -27.66
CA GLU A 73 19.95 21.68 -28.45
C GLU A 73 19.38 21.78 -29.87
N LYS A 74 19.04 23.00 -30.29
CA LYS A 74 18.75 23.32 -31.69
C LYS A 74 20.00 22.99 -32.52
N LEU A 75 19.93 21.97 -33.37
CA LEU A 75 20.79 21.88 -34.54
C LEU A 75 20.49 23.10 -35.42
N ARG A 76 21.37 24.10 -35.37
CA ARG A 76 21.41 25.14 -36.39
C ARG A 76 21.93 24.47 -37.65
N ASP A 77 21.07 24.33 -38.64
CA ASP A 77 21.51 24.15 -40.01
C ASP A 77 22.28 25.42 -40.41
N THR A 78 23.60 25.31 -40.46
CA THR A 78 24.46 26.21 -41.25
C THR A 78 25.35 25.35 -42.12
N ASN A 79 24.79 24.93 -43.24
CA ASN A 79 25.54 24.65 -44.46
C ASN A 79 25.61 25.97 -45.25
N GLN A 80 26.78 26.61 -45.28
CA GLN A 80 27.37 27.18 -46.51
C GLN A 80 28.82 27.58 -46.27
#